data_AF-A0A3N4SQX4-F1
#
_entry.id   AF-A0A3N4SQX4-F1
#
_cell.length_a   1.000
_cell.length_b   1.000
_cell.length_c   1.000
_cell.angle_alpha   90.00
_cell.angle_beta   90.00
_cell.angle_gamma   90.00
#
_symmetry.space_group_name_H-M   'P 1'
#
loop_
_entity.id
_entity.type
_entity.pdbx_description
1 polymer ?
#
loop_
_entity_poly.entity_id
_entity_poly.type
_entity_poly.pdbx_seq_one_letter_code
_entity_poly.pdbx_strand_id
1 'polypeptide(L)'
;MNDLAAIPVAAVLLHALAVLEVPGFVDLGEGFVVAHPPHLSQDKALDSEHIILCAPGYVSGPVAQYSGGLYARAYEGYDGSDYCEIEMVYEAQPGGDLTAHAAACAKAVADWFASRQTTAEAPGGESGADDTDEVRTSTTEVC
;
A
#
# COMPACT_ATOMS: atom_id res chain seq x y z
N MET A 1 -27.81 -7.11 -3.78
CA MET A 1 -27.36 -6.95 -5.18
C MET A 1 -26.38 -8.08 -5.45
N ASN A 2 -26.29 -8.61 -6.67
CA ASN A 2 -25.64 -9.91 -6.93
C ASN A 2 -24.11 -9.78 -6.90
N ASP A 3 -23.52 -10.02 -5.73
CA ASP A 3 -22.11 -9.86 -5.36
C ASP A 3 -21.12 -10.66 -6.25
N LEU A 4 -21.59 -11.74 -6.85
CA LEU A 4 -20.80 -12.65 -7.68
C LEU A 4 -20.19 -12.01 -8.94
N ALA A 5 -20.73 -10.88 -9.40
CA ALA A 5 -20.20 -10.18 -10.56
C ALA A 5 -18.88 -9.43 -10.28
N ALA A 6 -18.56 -9.10 -9.03
CA ALA A 6 -17.33 -8.36 -8.66
C ALA A 6 -16.09 -9.26 -8.50
N ILE A 7 -16.31 -10.58 -8.31
CA ILE A 7 -15.26 -11.58 -8.06
C ILE A 7 -14.13 -11.60 -9.11
N PRO A 8 -14.39 -11.47 -10.43
CA PRO A 8 -13.32 -11.49 -11.42
C PRO A 8 -12.37 -10.29 -11.31
N VAL A 9 -12.88 -9.09 -10.99
CA VAL A 9 -12.05 -7.88 -10.83
C VAL A 9 -11.23 -7.97 -9.56
N ALA A 10 -11.86 -8.38 -8.45
CA ALA A 10 -11.16 -8.62 -7.20
C ALA A 10 -10.05 -9.68 -7.37
N ALA A 11 -10.29 -10.74 -8.14
CA ALA A 11 -9.27 -11.75 -8.45
C ALA A 11 -8.08 -11.17 -9.23
N VAL A 12 -8.31 -10.29 -10.21
CA VAL A 12 -7.24 -9.63 -10.97
C VAL A 12 -6.42 -8.70 -10.07
N LEU A 13 -7.08 -7.92 -9.20
CA LEU A 13 -6.40 -7.05 -8.23
C LEU A 13 -5.59 -7.86 -7.21
N LEU A 14 -6.16 -8.92 -6.64
CA LEU A 14 -5.46 -9.81 -5.73
C LEU A 14 -4.27 -10.51 -6.40
N HIS A 15 -4.42 -10.92 -7.66
CA HIS A 15 -3.31 -11.49 -8.41
C HIS A 15 -2.17 -10.48 -8.59
N ALA A 16 -2.49 -9.23 -8.95
CA ALA A 16 -1.50 -8.17 -9.12
C ALA A 16 -0.77 -7.85 -7.80
N LEU A 17 -1.48 -7.81 -6.68
CA LEU A 17 -0.90 -7.63 -5.35
C LEU A 17 0.03 -8.80 -4.98
N ALA A 18 -0.42 -10.03 -5.21
CA ALA A 18 0.35 -11.23 -4.92
C ALA A 18 1.66 -11.33 -5.71
N VAL A 19 1.70 -10.85 -6.97
CA VAL A 19 2.92 -10.76 -7.78
C VAL A 19 3.99 -9.87 -7.12
N LEU A 20 3.58 -8.89 -6.33
CA LEU A 20 4.46 -7.98 -5.58
C LEU A 20 4.57 -8.34 -4.10
N GLU A 21 4.12 -9.53 -3.70
CA GLU A 21 4.16 -10.01 -2.32
C GLU A 21 3.40 -9.10 -1.32
N VAL A 22 2.44 -8.31 -1.81
CA VAL A 22 1.55 -7.51 -0.97
C VAL A 22 0.34 -8.38 -0.61
N PRO A 23 0.07 -8.65 0.68
CA PRO A 23 -1.11 -9.41 1.05
C PRO A 23 -2.36 -8.56 0.88
N GLY A 24 -3.44 -9.21 0.48
CA GLY A 24 -4.75 -8.62 0.43
C GLY A 24 -5.86 -9.67 0.39
N PHE A 25 -7.08 -9.23 0.66
CA PHE A 25 -8.27 -10.07 0.69
C PHE A 25 -9.49 -9.31 0.15
N VAL A 26 -10.53 -10.05 -0.26
CA VAL A 26 -11.81 -9.45 -0.64
C VAL A 26 -12.67 -9.29 0.60
N ASP A 27 -13.22 -8.09 0.81
CA ASP A 27 -14.36 -7.92 1.70
C ASP A 27 -15.63 -8.30 0.94
N LEU A 28 -16.26 -9.40 1.33
CA LEU A 28 -17.47 -9.93 0.66
C LEU A 28 -18.76 -9.20 1.07
N GLY A 29 -18.70 -8.34 2.10
CA GLY A 29 -19.83 -7.51 2.51
C GLY A 29 -19.93 -6.24 1.65
N GLU A 30 -18.78 -5.69 1.28
CA GLU A 30 -18.69 -4.42 0.55
C GLU A 30 -18.17 -4.55 -0.90
N GLY A 31 -17.59 -5.70 -1.26
CA GLY A 31 -17.18 -6.01 -2.63
C GLY A 31 -15.88 -5.35 -3.10
N PHE A 32 -15.02 -4.93 -2.16
CA PHE A 32 -13.72 -4.33 -2.44
C PHE A 32 -12.55 -5.22 -2.02
N VAL A 33 -11.34 -4.87 -2.48
CA VAL A 33 -10.11 -5.55 -2.06
C VAL A 33 -9.40 -4.70 -1.02
N VAL A 34 -9.02 -5.30 0.10
CA VAL A 34 -8.20 -4.68 1.13
C VAL A 34 -6.77 -5.18 0.99
N ALA A 35 -5.82 -4.29 0.76
CA ALA A 35 -4.40 -4.57 0.88
C ALA A 35 -3.88 -4.08 2.24
N HIS A 36 -2.98 -4.85 2.86
CA HIS A 36 -2.47 -4.54 4.19
C HIS A 36 -0.95 -4.79 4.31
N PRO A 37 -0.30 -4.27 5.36
CA PRO A 37 1.11 -4.55 5.60
C PRO A 37 1.38 -6.06 5.76
N PRO A 38 2.53 -6.56 5.28
CA PRO A 38 2.87 -7.99 5.29
C PRO A 38 3.07 -8.57 6.70
N HIS A 39 3.34 -7.74 7.69
CA HIS A 39 3.52 -8.16 9.08
C HIS A 39 2.19 -8.28 9.86
N LEU A 40 1.07 -7.82 9.27
CA LEU A 40 -0.25 -7.90 9.90
C LEU A 40 -1.04 -9.08 9.34
N SER A 41 -1.79 -9.74 10.23
CA SER A 41 -2.79 -10.73 9.83
C SER A 41 -4.04 -10.05 9.28
N GLN A 42 -4.80 -10.74 8.44
CA GLN A 42 -6.08 -10.27 7.90
C GLN A 42 -7.06 -9.75 8.99
N ASP A 43 -7.16 -10.43 10.15
CA ASP A 43 -7.99 -10.02 11.30
C ASP A 43 -7.61 -8.65 11.89
N LYS A 44 -6.37 -8.20 11.65
CA LYS A 44 -5.79 -6.95 12.14
C LYS A 44 -5.57 -5.91 11.05
N ALA A 45 -5.89 -6.24 9.81
CA ALA A 45 -5.66 -5.36 8.68
C ALA A 45 -6.43 -4.04 8.81
N LEU A 46 -7.67 -4.12 9.28
CA LEU A 46 -8.58 -2.97 9.39
C LEU A 46 -8.35 -2.14 10.66
N ASP A 47 -7.61 -2.68 11.64
CA ASP A 47 -7.22 -1.99 12.88
C ASP A 47 -5.96 -1.11 12.70
N SER A 48 -5.42 -1.03 11.48
CA SER A 48 -4.14 -0.39 11.18
C SER A 48 -4.18 0.31 9.82
N GLU A 49 -3.06 0.89 9.41
CA GLU A 49 -2.90 1.42 8.05
C GLU A 49 -3.16 0.31 7.01
N HIS A 50 -4.15 0.53 6.15
CA HIS A 50 -4.52 -0.38 5.06
C HIS A 50 -4.95 0.41 3.84
N ILE A 51 -5.04 -0.26 2.69
CA ILE A 51 -5.47 0.35 1.44
C ILE A 51 -6.69 -0.39 0.92
N ILE A 52 -7.76 0.34 0.63
CA ILE A 52 -8.96 -0.19 -0.04
C ILE A 52 -8.83 0.08 -1.54
N LEU A 53 -8.91 -0.99 -2.33
CA LEU A 53 -8.91 -0.98 -3.78
C LEU A 53 -10.32 -1.24 -4.29
N CYS A 54 -10.83 -0.31 -5.10
CA CYS A 54 -12.21 -0.31 -5.56
C CYS A 54 -12.30 -0.01 -7.06
N ALA A 55 -13.25 -0.67 -7.71
CA ALA A 55 -13.60 -0.47 -9.11
C ALA A 55 -15.13 -0.26 -9.25
N PRO A 56 -15.66 0.94 -8.91
CA PRO A 56 -17.09 1.20 -8.93
C PRO A 56 -17.71 1.10 -10.33
N GLY A 57 -18.98 0.67 -10.38
CA GLY A 57 -19.77 0.65 -11.61
C GLY A 57 -19.65 -0.63 -12.45
N TYR A 58 -19.19 -1.74 -11.87
CA TYR A 58 -19.19 -3.01 -12.59
C TYR A 58 -20.61 -3.55 -12.78
N VAL A 59 -21.07 -3.63 -14.04
CA VAL A 59 -22.33 -4.26 -14.44
C VAL A 59 -22.03 -5.58 -15.16
N SER A 60 -22.87 -6.59 -14.94
CA SER A 60 -22.68 -8.02 -15.29
C SER A 60 -22.50 -8.33 -16.80
N GLY A 61 -21.47 -7.81 -17.47
CA GLY A 61 -21.23 -8.01 -18.90
C GLY A 61 -19.75 -8.26 -19.22
N PRO A 62 -19.44 -9.08 -20.25
CA PRO A 62 -18.07 -9.49 -20.60
C PRO A 62 -17.18 -8.35 -21.12
N VAL A 63 -17.72 -7.13 -21.25
CA VAL A 63 -17.01 -5.93 -21.72
C VAL A 63 -17.37 -4.71 -20.85
N ALA A 64 -17.76 -4.92 -19.59
CA ALA A 64 -18.00 -3.82 -18.66
C ALA A 64 -16.67 -3.27 -18.16
N GLN A 65 -16.18 -2.23 -18.83
CA GLN A 65 -15.18 -1.33 -18.30
C GLN A 65 -15.67 -0.84 -16.93
N TYR A 66 -14.83 -0.89 -15.91
CA TYR A 66 -15.12 -0.32 -14.60
C TYR A 66 -15.46 1.16 -14.79
N SER A 67 -16.76 1.50 -14.85
CA SER A 67 -17.20 2.79 -15.41
C SER A 67 -16.88 3.97 -14.51
N GLY A 68 -16.54 3.72 -13.24
CA GLY A 68 -16.11 4.74 -12.29
C GLY A 68 -14.61 4.79 -12.01
N GLY A 69 -13.77 4.13 -12.81
CA GLY A 69 -12.32 4.13 -12.60
C GLY A 69 -11.83 3.05 -11.61
N LEU A 70 -10.52 2.90 -11.51
CA LEU A 70 -9.87 2.09 -10.48
C LEU A 70 -9.21 3.04 -9.50
N TYR A 71 -9.50 2.92 -8.22
CA TYR A 71 -8.85 3.72 -7.18
C TYR A 71 -8.33 2.85 -6.04
N ALA A 72 -7.24 3.31 -5.44
CA ALA A 72 -6.67 2.74 -4.22
C ALA A 72 -6.44 3.86 -3.21
N ARG A 73 -7.07 3.73 -2.04
CA ARG A 73 -7.07 4.77 -1.01
C ARG A 73 -6.56 4.21 0.30
N ALA A 74 -5.62 4.92 0.91
CA ALA A 74 -5.06 4.55 2.21
C ALA A 74 -5.95 5.06 3.33
N TYR A 75 -6.10 4.22 4.36
CA TYR A 75 -6.91 4.45 5.53
C TYR A 75 -6.15 4.03 6.78
N GLU A 76 -6.41 4.70 7.90
CA GLU A 76 -6.02 4.27 9.23
C GLU A 76 -7.25 3.73 9.97
N GLY A 77 -7.12 2.54 10.57
CA GLY A 77 -8.11 2.02 11.50
C GLY A 77 -8.27 2.96 12.71
N TYR A 78 -9.49 3.41 12.97
CA TYR A 78 -9.81 4.18 14.17
C TYR A 78 -10.62 3.32 15.14
N ASP A 79 -10.28 3.38 16.42
CA ASP A 79 -10.91 2.60 17.49
C ASP A 79 -12.38 3.02 17.67
N GLY A 80 -13.27 2.47 16.83
CA GLY A 80 -14.67 2.29 17.16
C GLY A 80 -15.75 2.93 16.28
N SER A 81 -15.50 3.59 15.13
CA SER A 81 -16.64 4.01 14.27
C SER A 81 -16.39 4.14 12.76
N ASP A 82 -15.28 4.70 12.28
CA ASP A 82 -15.06 4.88 10.83
C ASP A 82 -13.55 4.93 10.51
N TYR A 83 -13.17 4.49 9.31
CA TYR A 83 -11.79 4.61 8.84
C TYR A 83 -11.42 6.06 8.55
N CYS A 84 -10.23 6.48 8.99
CA CYS A 84 -9.69 7.79 8.66
C CYS A 84 -8.97 7.71 7.31
N GLU A 85 -9.47 8.42 6.30
CA GLU A 85 -8.78 8.54 5.01
C GLU A 85 -7.45 9.29 5.17
N ILE A 86 -6.38 8.69 4.67
CA ILE A 86 -5.03 9.26 4.71
C ILE A 86 -4.72 9.93 3.37
N GLU A 87 -4.78 9.15 2.27
CA GLU A 87 -4.38 9.63 0.95
C GLU A 87 -4.91 8.78 -0.21
N MET A 88 -4.92 9.37 -1.40
CA MET A 88 -5.17 8.68 -2.66
C MET A 88 -3.86 8.10 -3.21
N VAL A 89 -3.70 6.78 -3.13
CA VAL A 89 -2.48 6.06 -3.56
C VAL A 89 -2.47 5.86 -5.08
N TYR A 90 -3.64 5.59 -5.66
CA TYR A 90 -3.79 5.40 -7.10
C TYR A 90 -5.18 5.84 -7.56
N GLU A 91 -5.24 6.46 -8.73
CA GLU A 91 -6.49 6.72 -9.45
C GLU A 91 -6.24 6.52 -10.95
N ALA A 92 -7.12 5.76 -11.58
CA ALA A 92 -7.17 5.61 -13.03
C ALA A 92 -8.59 5.86 -13.55
N GLN A 93 -8.65 6.60 -14.65
CA GLN A 93 -9.88 6.84 -15.37
C GLN A 93 -10.49 5.52 -15.89
N PRO A 94 -11.81 5.45 -16.06
CA PRO A 94 -12.49 4.29 -16.63
C PRO A 94 -12.01 4.00 -18.06
N GLY A 95 -11.95 2.71 -18.40
CA GLY A 95 -11.49 2.25 -19.71
C GLY A 95 -10.00 1.95 -19.74
N GLY A 96 -9.59 1.08 -20.66
CA GLY A 96 -8.24 0.51 -20.71
C GLY A 96 -8.20 -0.97 -20.32
N ASP A 97 -7.01 -1.55 -20.32
CA ASP A 97 -6.79 -2.94 -19.93
C ASP A 97 -6.77 -3.06 -18.40
N LEU A 98 -7.71 -3.83 -17.84
CA LEU A 98 -7.84 -4.02 -16.39
C LEU A 98 -6.55 -4.59 -15.77
N THR A 99 -5.87 -5.48 -16.48
CA THR A 99 -4.65 -6.11 -15.97
C THR A 99 -3.52 -5.09 -15.83
N ALA A 100 -3.34 -4.22 -16.82
CA ALA A 100 -2.37 -3.13 -16.78
C ALA A 100 -2.67 -2.15 -15.64
N HIS A 101 -3.93 -1.76 -15.45
CA HIS A 101 -4.32 -0.89 -14.35
C HIS A 101 -4.16 -1.57 -12.98
N ALA A 102 -4.50 -2.85 -12.86
CA ALA A 102 -4.29 -3.62 -11.64
C ALA A 102 -2.81 -3.73 -11.29
N ALA A 103 -1.92 -3.97 -12.27
CA ALA A 103 -0.48 -4.01 -12.05
C ALA A 103 0.08 -2.65 -11.60
N ALA A 104 -0.35 -1.56 -12.24
CA ALA A 104 0.07 -0.21 -11.87
C ALA A 104 -0.44 0.19 -10.47
N CYS A 105 -1.68 -0.16 -10.16
CA CYS A 105 -2.29 0.03 -8.85
C CYS A 105 -1.54 -0.75 -7.77
N ALA A 106 -1.31 -2.06 -7.96
CA ALA A 106 -0.56 -2.90 -7.03
C ALA A 106 0.86 -2.37 -6.79
N LYS A 107 1.52 -1.85 -7.84
CA LYS A 107 2.82 -1.20 -7.70
C LYS A 107 2.76 0.05 -6.81
N ALA A 108 1.79 0.94 -7.04
CA ALA A 108 1.60 2.13 -6.20
C ALA A 108 1.34 1.76 -4.74
N VAL A 109 0.54 0.72 -4.49
CA VAL A 109 0.29 0.17 -3.14
C VAL A 109 1.58 -0.36 -2.50
N ALA A 110 2.39 -1.11 -3.24
CA ALA A 110 3.66 -1.64 -2.72
C ALA A 110 4.66 -0.51 -2.38
N ASP A 111 4.82 0.46 -3.29
CA ASP A 111 5.67 1.64 -3.07
C ASP A 111 5.18 2.46 -1.85
N TRP A 112 3.86 2.57 -1.65
CA TRP A 112 3.28 3.24 -0.49
C TRP A 112 3.67 2.55 0.82
N PHE A 113 3.44 1.22 0.93
CA PHE A 113 3.82 0.48 2.15
C PHE A 113 5.32 0.54 2.43
N ALA A 114 6.18 0.48 1.40
CA ALA A 114 7.62 0.59 1.56
C ALA A 114 8.06 1.97 2.11
N SER A 115 7.38 3.04 1.68
CA SER A 115 7.65 4.40 2.19
C SER A 115 7.36 4.57 3.68
N ARG A 116 6.32 3.87 4.17
CA ARG A 116 5.89 3.90 5.58
C ARG A 116 6.84 3.11 6.47
N GLN A 117 7.35 1.97 6.01
CA GLN A 117 8.38 1.22 6.72
C GLN A 117 9.66 2.05 6.93
N THR A 118 10.12 2.72 5.88
CA THR A 118 11.32 3.59 5.95
C THR A 118 11.15 4.74 6.95
N THR A 119 9.92 5.25 7.12
CA THR A 119 9.61 6.33 8.05
C THR A 119 9.51 5.84 9.50
N ALA A 120 9.05 4.60 9.73
CA ALA A 120 9.04 3.98 11.06
C ALA A 120 10.46 3.66 11.57
N GLU A 121 11.44 3.51 10.68
CA GLU A 121 12.82 3.13 11.01
C GLU A 121 13.79 4.32 11.26
N ALA A 122 13.35 5.58 11.21
CA ALA A 122 14.18 6.76 11.54
C ALA A 122 13.40 7.86 12.30
N PRO A 123 13.97 8.61 13.30
CA PRO A 123 15.39 8.83 13.58
C PRO A 123 15.83 8.65 15.06
N GLY A 124 16.79 7.77 15.30
CA GLY A 124 17.56 7.65 16.54
C GLY A 124 19.06 7.79 16.27
N GLY A 125 19.48 8.89 15.65
CA GLY A 125 20.89 9.26 15.51
C GLY A 125 21.23 10.32 16.56
N GLU A 126 21.57 9.87 17.77
CA GLU A 126 22.03 10.73 18.85
C GLU A 126 23.17 11.65 18.41
N SER A 127 22.96 12.95 18.64
CA SER A 127 24.03 13.92 18.79
C SER A 127 24.81 13.59 20.06
N GLY A 128 26.06 13.18 19.90
CA GLY A 128 27.08 13.18 20.93
C GLY A 128 28.29 13.95 20.43
N ALA A 129 28.26 15.27 20.59
CA ALA A 129 29.50 16.03 20.67
C ALA A 129 30.16 15.64 21.99
N ASP A 130 31.28 14.93 21.94
CA ASP A 130 32.26 14.94 23.03
C ASP A 130 33.63 15.27 22.44
N ASP A 131 34.11 16.39 22.95
CA ASP A 131 35.35 17.06 22.66
C ASP A 131 36.47 16.31 23.40
N THR A 132 37.33 15.60 22.65
CA THR A 132 38.69 15.32 23.13
C THR A 132 39.68 15.57 22.01
N ASP A 133 40.24 16.77 22.07
CA ASP A 133 41.61 17.13 21.72
C ASP A 133 42.58 15.94 21.89
N GLU A 134 43.18 15.47 20.78
CA GLU A 134 44.54 14.92 20.83
C GLU A 134 45.37 15.50 19.68
N VAL A 135 46.31 16.32 20.13
CA VAL A 135 47.34 17.04 19.37
C VAL A 135 48.15 16.13 18.44
N ARG A 136 48.19 16.57 17.19
CA ARG A 136 49.17 16.25 16.15
C ARG A 136 50.61 16.35 16.68
N THR A 137 51.36 15.24 16.73
CA THR A 137 52.83 15.28 16.68
C THR A 137 53.35 14.34 15.60
N SER A 138 53.87 14.96 14.55
CA SER A 138 54.66 14.36 13.48
C SER A 138 55.85 13.60 14.07
N THR A 139 56.11 12.37 13.63
CA THR A 139 57.45 11.77 13.76
C THR A 139 57.97 11.43 12.37
N THR A 140 59.07 12.11 12.07
CA THR A 140 59.85 12.13 10.84
C THR A 140 60.64 10.83 10.67
N GLU A 141 60.63 10.26 9.47
CA GLU A 141 61.66 9.33 9.01
C GLU A 141 62.99 10.09 8.85
N VAL A 142 64.04 9.66 9.57
CA VAL A 142 65.44 9.94 9.22
C VAL A 142 66.34 8.76 9.64
N CYS A 143 66.99 8.19 8.62
CA CYS A 143 68.16 7.29 8.55
C CYS A 143 68.01 5.84 9.03
#